data_AF-A0A0Q6GN22-F1
#
_entry.id   AF-A0A0Q6GN22-F1
#
_cell.length_a   1.000
_cell.length_b   1.000
_cell.length_c   1.000
_cell.angle_alpha   90.00
_cell.angle_beta   90.00
_cell.angle_gamma   90.00
#
_symmetry.space_group_name_H-M   'P 1'
#
loop_
_entity.id
_entity.type
_entity.pdbx_description
1 polymer ?
#
loop_
_entity_poly.entity_id
_entity_poly.type
_entity_poly.pdbx_seq_one_letter_code
_entity_poly.pdbx_strand_id
1 'polypeptide(L)'
;MRADLYAVKTLFQRALYAWFIADGDMHLKNLALLKTAEEGADHFASVRFAPAYDAVTTRVFPRLEHDRMALKLNGRDDNLSPEDFEILARTIELPARWAAQCMSTMARSISDAVGTLVLPEGYRLAGDRILDRLRDIVNGRLGPFI
;
A
#
# COMPACT_ATOMS: atom_id res chain seq x y z
N MET A 1 -20.29 -17.58 -6.57
CA MET A 1 -19.83 -16.18 -6.66
C MET A 1 -18.34 -16.16 -6.32
N ARG A 2 -17.45 -16.31 -7.31
CA ARG A 2 -16.01 -16.08 -7.07
C ARG A 2 -15.87 -14.58 -6.90
N ALA A 3 -15.53 -14.09 -5.72
CA ALA A 3 -14.98 -12.75 -5.61
C ALA A 3 -13.89 -12.64 -6.68
N ASP A 4 -13.89 -11.55 -7.45
CA ASP A 4 -12.86 -11.36 -8.48
C ASP A 4 -11.50 -11.40 -7.77
N LEU A 5 -10.76 -12.48 -7.99
CA LEU A 5 -9.49 -12.75 -7.33
C LEU A 5 -8.50 -11.60 -7.60
N TYR A 6 -8.66 -10.88 -8.72
CA TYR A 6 -7.91 -9.67 -9.03
C TYR A 6 -8.27 -8.50 -8.11
N ALA A 7 -9.55 -8.29 -7.78
CA ALA A 7 -9.97 -7.24 -6.86
C ALA A 7 -9.47 -7.51 -5.44
N VAL A 8 -9.59 -8.74 -4.95
CA VAL A 8 -9.09 -9.15 -3.62
C VAL A 8 -7.56 -8.98 -3.55
N LYS A 9 -6.85 -9.45 -4.57
CA LYS A 9 -5.39 -9.23 -4.69
C LYS A 9 -5.06 -7.74 -4.70
N THR A 10 -5.79 -6.92 -5.43
CA THR A 10 -5.55 -5.46 -5.47
C THR A 10 -5.73 -4.84 -4.10
N LEU A 11 -6.79 -5.19 -3.37
CA LEU A 11 -7.01 -4.71 -2.00
C LEU A 11 -5.87 -5.12 -1.05
N PHE A 12 -5.38 -6.36 -1.17
CA PHE A 12 -4.22 -6.82 -0.41
C PHE A 12 -2.96 -6.00 -0.71
N GLN A 13 -2.71 -5.73 -2.00
CA GLN A 13 -1.59 -4.89 -2.43
C GLN A 13 -1.74 -3.44 -1.95
N ARG A 14 -2.96 -2.90 -1.80
CA ARG A 14 -3.20 -1.57 -1.19
C ARG A 14 -2.75 -1.52 0.26
N ALA A 15 -3.13 -2.53 1.04
CA ALA A 15 -2.74 -2.62 2.44
C ALA A 15 -1.21 -2.74 2.59
N LEU A 16 -0.58 -3.60 1.78
CA LEU A 16 0.88 -3.72 1.74
C LEU A 16 1.56 -2.41 1.38
N TYR A 17 1.09 -1.73 0.31
CA TYR A 17 1.71 -0.48 -0.13
C TYR A 17 1.63 0.61 0.95
N ALA A 18 0.44 0.80 1.55
CA ALA A 18 0.25 1.77 2.63
C ALA A 18 1.17 1.46 3.82
N TRP A 19 1.35 0.18 4.17
CA TRP A 19 2.33 -0.22 5.17
C TRP A 19 3.76 0.09 4.71
N PHE A 20 4.21 -0.38 3.56
CA PHE A 20 5.59 -0.20 3.14
C PHE A 20 6.03 1.26 3.04
N ILE A 21 5.16 2.15 2.57
CA ILE A 21 5.50 3.57 2.47
C ILE A 21 5.22 4.37 3.74
N ALA A 22 4.81 3.74 4.84
CA ALA A 22 4.38 4.43 6.06
C ALA A 22 3.31 5.50 5.82
N ASP A 23 2.28 5.11 5.08
CA ASP A 23 1.08 5.92 4.87
C ASP A 23 0.10 5.73 6.03
N GLY A 24 0.13 6.70 6.94
CA GLY A 24 -0.77 6.75 8.09
C GLY A 24 -2.14 7.36 7.80
N ASP A 25 -2.42 7.80 6.58
CA ASP A 25 -3.68 8.47 6.21
C ASP A 25 -4.50 7.71 5.16
N MET A 26 -4.07 6.52 4.73
CA MET A 26 -4.81 5.65 3.80
C MET A 26 -6.11 5.10 4.42
N HIS A 27 -7.14 5.94 4.47
CA HIS A 27 -8.48 5.64 4.98
C HIS A 27 -9.46 5.27 3.84
N LEU A 28 -10.68 4.87 4.17
CA LEU A 28 -11.65 4.36 3.18
C LEU A 28 -11.98 5.33 2.04
N LYS A 29 -11.81 6.65 2.24
CA LYS A 29 -12.02 7.63 1.17
C LYS A 29 -10.91 7.63 0.10
N ASN A 30 -9.76 6.99 0.36
CA ASN A 30 -8.69 6.78 -0.63
C ASN A 30 -8.87 5.50 -1.45
N LEU A 31 -9.97 4.75 -1.22
CA LEU A 31 -10.33 3.58 -2.01
C LEU A 31 -11.55 3.91 -2.87
N ALA A 32 -11.33 4.04 -4.18
CA ALA A 32 -12.41 4.21 -5.15
C ALA A 32 -12.57 2.99 -6.06
N LEU A 33 -13.79 2.77 -6.53
CA LEU A 33 -14.12 1.79 -7.54
C LEU A 33 -14.54 2.50 -8.83
N LEU A 34 -14.02 2.03 -9.95
CA LEU A 34 -14.48 2.40 -11.28
C LEU A 34 -15.53 1.39 -11.72
N LYS A 35 -16.70 1.90 -12.09
CA LYS A 35 -17.83 1.13 -12.57
C LYS A 35 -18.10 1.53 -14.01
N THR A 36 -18.26 0.55 -14.88
CA THR A 36 -18.59 0.75 -16.30
C THR A 36 -19.88 0.03 -16.61
N ALA A 37 -20.74 0.63 -17.41
CA ALA A 37 -22.00 0.06 -17.87
C ALA A 37 -22.22 0.48 -19.33
N GLU A 38 -22.93 -0.36 -20.08
CA GLU A 38 -23.44 0.02 -21.39
C GLU A 38 -24.61 1.00 -21.24
N GLU A 39 -24.88 1.79 -22.28
CA GLU A 39 -25.99 2.73 -22.27
C GLU A 39 -27.33 1.99 -22.11
N GLY A 40 -28.14 2.41 -21.15
CA GLY A 40 -29.43 1.78 -20.84
C GLY A 40 -29.36 0.48 -20.02
N ALA A 41 -28.18 0.02 -19.62
CA ALA A 41 -28.04 -1.17 -18.78
C ALA A 41 -28.49 -0.92 -17.33
N ASP A 42 -29.11 -1.95 -16.72
CA ASP A 42 -29.50 -1.97 -15.30
C ASP A 42 -28.41 -2.56 -14.38
N HIS A 43 -27.27 -2.92 -14.95
CA HIS A 43 -26.13 -3.51 -14.24
C HIS A 43 -24.79 -2.94 -14.75
N PHE A 44 -23.73 -3.13 -13.96
CA PHE A 44 -22.38 -2.75 -14.36
C PHE A 44 -21.73 -3.88 -15.18
N ALA A 45 -21.22 -3.54 -16.36
CA ALA A 45 -20.39 -4.42 -17.20
C ALA A 45 -19.04 -4.75 -16.53
N SER A 46 -18.47 -3.82 -15.75
CA SER A 46 -17.31 -4.11 -14.90
C SER A 46 -17.26 -3.22 -13.67
N VAL A 47 -16.67 -3.76 -12.60
CA VAL A 47 -16.35 -3.05 -11.36
C VAL A 47 -14.91 -3.40 -10.99
N ARG A 48 -14.05 -2.39 -10.86
CA ARG A 48 -12.63 -2.57 -10.49
C ARG A 48 -12.15 -1.45 -9.59
N PHE A 49 -11.05 -1.66 -8.88
CA PHE A 49 -10.39 -0.55 -8.18
C PHE A 49 -9.92 0.53 -9.15
N ALA A 50 -10.07 1.78 -8.73
CA ALA A 50 -9.40 2.91 -9.36
C ALA A 50 -7.87 2.82 -9.17
N PRO A 51 -7.09 3.53 -10.01
CA PRO A 51 -5.66 3.75 -9.77
C PRO A 51 -5.39 4.31 -8.37
N ALA A 52 -4.14 4.18 -7.92
CA ALA A 52 -3.72 4.76 -6.64
C ALA A 52 -3.84 6.28 -6.70
N TYR A 53 -4.30 6.90 -5.61
CA TYR A 53 -4.23 8.33 -5.43
C TYR A 53 -4.04 8.63 -3.95
N ASP A 54 -3.54 9.83 -3.65
CA ASP A 54 -3.40 10.34 -2.29
C ASP A 54 -2.61 9.39 -1.38
N ALA A 55 -1.50 8.85 -1.91
CA ALA A 55 -0.58 7.98 -1.19
C ALA A 55 0.66 8.77 -0.80
N VAL A 56 0.93 8.85 0.50
CA VAL A 56 1.99 9.71 1.04
C VAL A 56 2.72 9.01 2.20
N THR A 57 4.05 9.05 2.22
CA THR A 57 4.84 8.67 3.41
C THR A 57 4.64 9.71 4.50
N THR A 58 3.54 9.63 5.25
CA THR A 58 3.17 10.65 6.24
C THR A 58 4.19 10.77 7.38
N ARG A 59 4.87 9.67 7.70
CA ARG A 59 5.85 9.60 8.80
C ARG A 59 7.11 10.46 8.59
N VAL A 60 7.36 11.00 7.38
CA VAL A 60 8.45 11.96 7.17
C VAL A 60 8.19 13.31 7.86
N PHE A 61 6.92 13.63 8.16
CA PHE A 61 6.55 14.90 8.75
C PHE A 61 6.67 14.85 10.29
N PRO A 62 7.36 15.81 10.94
CA PRO A 62 7.61 15.78 12.39
C PRO A 62 6.39 15.76 13.31
N ARG A 63 5.20 16.11 12.81
CA ARG A 63 3.95 16.08 13.58
C ARG A 63 3.08 14.85 13.28
N LEU A 64 3.51 14.00 12.36
CA LEU A 64 2.80 12.80 11.90
C LEU A 64 3.70 11.56 12.04
N GLU A 65 4.64 11.59 13.00
CA GLU A 65 5.61 10.51 13.21
C GLU A 65 4.99 9.23 13.81
N HIS A 66 3.69 9.28 14.14
CA HIS A 66 2.95 8.13 14.65
C HIS A 66 3.00 6.98 13.65
N ASP A 67 3.56 5.85 14.09
CA ASP A 67 3.81 4.69 13.23
C ASP A 67 2.56 3.81 13.08
N ARG A 68 1.43 4.42 12.70
CA ARG A 68 0.12 3.76 12.64
C ARG A 68 -0.46 3.79 11.23
N MET A 69 -1.09 2.70 10.81
CA MET A 69 -1.98 2.68 9.66
C MET A 69 -3.35 3.26 10.00
N ALA A 70 -3.97 3.94 9.05
CA ALA A 70 -5.36 4.42 9.21
C ALA A 70 -6.37 3.26 9.30
N LEU A 71 -6.14 2.17 8.56
CA LEU A 71 -6.95 0.96 8.60
C LEU A 71 -6.22 -0.15 9.36
N LYS A 72 -6.89 -0.69 10.39
CA LYS A 72 -6.34 -1.75 11.24
C LYS A 72 -6.34 -3.10 10.52
N LEU A 73 -5.26 -3.86 10.71
CA LEU A 73 -5.15 -5.26 10.34
C LEU A 73 -5.22 -6.11 11.62
N ASN A 74 -6.16 -7.04 11.70
CA ASN A 74 -6.32 -7.93 12.86
C ASN A 74 -6.42 -7.18 14.21
N GLY A 75 -7.04 -6.00 14.19
CA GLY A 75 -7.19 -5.13 15.37
C GLY A 75 -5.95 -4.27 15.71
N ARG A 76 -4.85 -4.41 14.95
CA ARG A 76 -3.59 -3.68 15.12
C ARG A 76 -3.38 -2.66 14.01
N ASP A 77 -2.70 -1.55 14.32
CA ASP A 77 -2.35 -0.49 13.37
C ASP A 77 -0.84 -0.19 13.33
N ASP A 78 -0.06 -0.73 14.26
CA ASP A 78 1.38 -0.51 14.37
C ASP A 78 2.17 -1.83 14.54
N ASN A 79 3.50 -1.74 14.36
CA ASN A 79 4.44 -2.86 14.50
C ASN A 79 3.99 -4.13 13.75
N LEU A 80 3.44 -3.97 12.55
CA LEU A 80 2.90 -5.07 11.77
C LEU A 80 4.04 -5.89 11.16
N SER A 81 3.91 -7.21 11.24
CA SER A 81 4.86 -8.18 10.70
C SER A 81 4.28 -8.85 9.44
N PRO A 82 5.07 -9.61 8.67
CA PRO A 82 4.55 -10.42 7.57
C PRO A 82 3.39 -11.35 7.98
N GLU A 83 3.42 -11.88 9.22
CA GLU A 83 2.35 -12.74 9.73
C GLU A 83 0.99 -12.03 9.81
N ASP A 84 0.97 -10.73 10.16
CA ASP A 84 -0.27 -9.95 10.18
C ASP A 84 -0.90 -9.88 8.78
N PHE A 85 -0.09 -9.78 7.73
CA PHE A 85 -0.54 -9.79 6.34
C PHE A 85 -0.94 -11.18 5.86
N GLU A 86 -0.29 -12.24 6.34
CA GLU A 86 -0.74 -13.61 6.09
C GLU A 86 -2.11 -13.90 6.71
N ILE A 87 -2.36 -13.40 7.93
CA ILE A 87 -3.69 -13.48 8.56
C ILE A 87 -4.70 -12.71 7.71
N LEU A 88 -4.39 -11.46 7.32
CA LEU A 88 -5.26 -10.67 6.45
C LEU A 88 -5.61 -11.43 5.16
N ALA A 89 -4.61 -12.02 4.49
CA ALA A 89 -4.80 -12.79 3.27
C ALA A 89 -5.77 -13.96 3.49
N ARG A 90 -5.66 -14.69 4.61
CA ARG A 90 -6.62 -15.75 4.97
C ARG A 90 -8.01 -15.19 5.21
N THR A 91 -8.13 -14.07 5.90
CA THR A 91 -9.42 -13.43 6.19
C THR A 91 -10.16 -12.97 4.94
N ILE A 92 -9.44 -12.47 3.93
CA ILE A 92 -10.02 -12.03 2.65
C ILE A 92 -10.03 -13.14 1.59
N GLU A 93 -9.73 -14.39 1.97
CA GLU A 93 -9.70 -15.57 1.10
C GLU A 93 -8.71 -15.47 -0.09
N LEU A 94 -7.64 -14.71 0.06
CA LEU A 94 -6.54 -14.68 -0.92
C LEU A 94 -5.65 -15.93 -0.74
N PRO A 95 -5.38 -16.71 -1.81
CA PRO A 95 -4.52 -17.89 -1.70
C PRO A 95 -3.13 -17.53 -1.15
N ALA A 96 -2.65 -18.29 -0.16
CA ALA A 96 -1.38 -18.02 0.53
C ALA A 96 -0.19 -17.83 -0.42
N ARG A 97 -0.10 -18.63 -1.48
CA ARG A 97 0.93 -18.48 -2.53
C ARG A 97 0.92 -17.10 -3.21
N TRP A 98 -0.26 -16.52 -3.43
CA TRP A 98 -0.41 -15.20 -4.06
C TRP A 98 -0.09 -14.10 -3.07
N ALA A 99 -0.45 -14.27 -1.79
CA ALA A 99 -0.07 -13.34 -0.73
C ALA A 99 1.45 -13.27 -0.58
N ALA A 100 2.12 -14.43 -0.44
CA ALA A 100 3.57 -14.54 -0.36
C ALA A 100 4.29 -13.91 -1.56
N GLN A 101 3.77 -14.15 -2.77
CA GLN A 101 4.30 -13.53 -3.98
C GLN A 101 4.11 -12.00 -3.97
N CYS A 102 2.93 -11.49 -3.58
CA CYS A 102 2.69 -10.05 -3.49
C CYS A 102 3.61 -9.38 -2.49
N MET A 103 3.76 -9.96 -1.28
CA MET A 103 4.63 -9.46 -0.22
C MET A 103 6.07 -9.29 -0.71
N SER A 104 6.69 -10.37 -1.18
CA SER A 104 8.09 -10.37 -1.63
C SER A 104 8.33 -9.53 -2.88
N THR A 105 7.45 -9.63 -3.88
CA THR A 105 7.61 -8.89 -5.15
C THR A 105 7.46 -7.38 -4.93
N MET A 106 6.45 -6.96 -4.16
CA MET A 106 6.26 -5.54 -3.87
C MET A 106 7.37 -4.99 -3.00
N ALA A 107 7.82 -5.73 -1.98
CA ALA A 107 8.87 -5.25 -1.11
C ALA A 107 10.17 -4.99 -1.88
N ARG A 108 10.58 -5.93 -2.74
CA ARG A 108 11.76 -5.76 -3.60
C ARG A 108 11.58 -4.61 -4.59
N SER A 109 10.43 -4.54 -5.27
CA SER A 109 10.16 -3.48 -6.24
C SER A 109 10.17 -2.08 -5.61
N ILE A 110 9.67 -1.92 -4.38
CA ILE A 110 9.70 -0.63 -3.68
C ILE A 110 11.11 -0.32 -3.20
N SER A 111 11.86 -1.30 -2.70
CA SER A 111 13.27 -1.14 -2.32
C SER A 111 14.08 -0.57 -3.50
N ASP A 112 13.96 -1.19 -4.68
CA ASP A 112 14.64 -0.75 -5.90
C ASP A 112 14.21 0.66 -6.34
N ALA A 113 12.90 0.94 -6.30
CA ALA A 113 12.35 2.24 -6.67
C ALA A 113 12.84 3.36 -5.73
N VAL A 114 12.86 3.11 -4.42
CA VAL A 114 13.28 4.09 -3.41
C VAL A 114 14.80 4.31 -3.42
N GLY A 115 15.57 3.26 -3.75
CA GLY A 115 17.02 3.37 -3.98
C GLY A 115 17.39 4.22 -5.20
N THR A 116 16.53 4.26 -6.22
CA THR A 116 16.74 5.02 -7.46
C THR A 116 16.02 6.37 -7.50
N LEU A 117 15.17 6.66 -6.51
CA LEU A 117 14.42 7.91 -6.43
C LEU A 117 15.36 9.10 -6.29
N VAL A 118 15.23 10.10 -7.17
CA VAL A 118 16.00 11.35 -7.12
C VAL A 118 15.03 12.53 -7.21
N LEU A 119 15.24 13.54 -6.37
CA LEU A 119 14.47 14.77 -6.45
C LEU A 119 14.93 15.64 -7.63
N PRO A 120 14.02 16.35 -8.31
CA PRO A 120 14.41 17.35 -9.30
C PRO A 120 15.32 18.40 -8.66
N GLU A 121 16.27 18.92 -9.43
CA GLU A 121 17.37 19.77 -8.93
C GLU A 121 16.89 20.93 -8.03
N GLY A 122 15.82 21.62 -8.42
CA GLY A 122 15.25 22.73 -7.66
C GLY A 122 14.72 22.38 -6.27
N TYR A 123 14.50 21.10 -5.96
CA TYR A 123 14.00 20.63 -4.67
C TYR A 123 15.08 19.99 -3.78
N ARG A 124 16.28 19.74 -4.31
CA ARG A 124 17.31 18.96 -3.60
C ARG A 124 17.78 19.60 -2.29
N LEU A 125 18.02 20.91 -2.28
CA LEU A 125 18.54 21.62 -1.12
C LEU A 125 17.68 21.44 0.15
N ALA A 126 16.36 21.48 -0.02
CA ALA A 126 15.41 21.31 1.09
C ALA A 126 14.95 19.85 1.24
N GLY A 127 14.92 19.10 0.15
CA GLY A 127 14.29 17.79 0.07
C GLY A 127 15.20 16.59 0.28
N ASP A 128 16.52 16.71 0.08
CA ASP A 128 17.43 15.55 0.18
C ASP A 128 17.37 14.91 1.58
N ARG A 129 17.30 15.72 2.65
CA ARG A 129 17.11 15.19 4.03
C ARG A 129 15.77 14.47 4.23
N ILE A 130 14.71 14.94 3.57
CA ILE A 130 13.39 14.31 3.64
C ILE A 130 13.41 13.00 2.85
N LEU A 131 14.08 12.97 1.70
CA LEU A 131 14.27 11.78 0.89
C LEU A 131 15.08 10.71 1.64
N ASP A 132 16.16 11.10 2.33
CA ASP A 132 16.94 10.17 3.16
C ASP A 132 16.09 9.59 4.30
N ARG A 133 15.33 10.44 4.99
CA ARG A 133 14.38 9.99 6.02
C ARG A 133 13.31 9.05 5.46
N LEU A 134 12.78 9.34 4.27
CA LEU A 134 11.83 8.47 3.58
C LEU A 134 12.46 7.10 3.30
N ARG A 135 13.68 7.08 2.77
CA ARG A 135 14.43 5.83 2.49
C ARG A 135 14.60 5.00 3.76
N ASP A 136 15.03 5.62 4.85
CA ASP A 136 15.22 4.91 6.12
C ASP A 136 13.93 4.28 6.65
N ILE A 137 12.83 5.04 6.63
CA ILE A 137 11.51 4.56 7.06
C ILE A 137 11.06 3.39 6.19
N VAL A 138 11.12 3.55 4.87
CA VAL A 138 10.64 2.54 3.92
C VAL A 138 11.50 1.28 4.01
N ASN A 139 12.82 1.39 3.93
CA ASN A 139 13.73 0.24 4.02
C ASN A 139 13.59 -0.52 5.34
N GLY A 140 13.38 0.20 6.46
CA GLY A 140 13.10 -0.42 7.75
C GLY A 140 11.83 -1.28 7.73
N ARG A 141 10.76 -0.83 7.06
CA ARG A 141 9.51 -1.60 6.93
C ARG A 141 9.59 -2.73 5.91
N LEU A 142 10.45 -2.60 4.89
CA LEU A 142 10.64 -3.61 3.85
C LEU A 142 11.47 -4.81 4.33
N GLY A 143 12.41 -4.60 5.26
CA GLY A 143 13.37 -5.62 5.71
C GLY A 143 12.76 -6.99 6.06
N PRO A 144 11.68 -7.07 6.87
CA PRO A 144 11.04 -8.34 7.20
C PRO A 144 10.39 -9.09 6.01
N PHE A 145 10.23 -8.44 4.84
CA PHE A 145 9.50 -8.96 3.69
C PHE A 145 10.39 -9.33 2.49
N ILE A 146 11.73 -9.15 2.61
CA ILE A 146 12.70 -9.38 1.52
C ILE A 146 13.56 -10.61 1.79
#